data_AF-A0A845W8M3-F1
#
_entry.id   AF-A0A845W8M3-F1
#
_cell.length_a   1.000
_cell.length_b   1.000
_cell.length_c   1.000
_cell.angle_alpha   90.00
_cell.angle_beta   90.00
_cell.angle_gamma   90.00
#
_symmetry.space_group_name_H-M   'P 1'
#
loop_
_entity.id
_entity.type
_entity.pdbx_description
1 polymer ?
#
loop_
_entity_poly.entity_id
_entity_poly.type
_entity_poly.pdbx_seq_one_letter_code
_entity_poly.pdbx_strand_id
1 'polypeptide(L)'
;MRWDMTVLRESPWYQEILQEGLAQGIEQGIQQERRGSLERILKLRFSEIPSEISVRIQSLTLEQLEELMATALTVNSLDEFSQNLPN
;
A
#
# COMPACT_ATOMS: atom_id res chain seq x y z
N MET A 1 -31.00 -6.34 21.16
CA MET A 1 -31.12 -7.61 20.41
C MET A 1 -29.78 -8.32 20.49
N ARG A 2 -29.75 -9.61 20.86
CA ARG A 2 -28.52 -10.42 20.86
C ARG A 2 -28.53 -11.20 19.56
N TRP A 3 -27.68 -10.82 18.61
CA TRP A 3 -27.52 -11.59 17.39
C TRP A 3 -26.87 -12.93 17.74
N ASP A 4 -27.50 -14.02 17.34
CA ASP A 4 -26.89 -15.34 17.43
C ASP A 4 -25.81 -15.44 16.34
N MET A 5 -24.55 -15.49 16.76
CA MET A 5 -23.40 -15.59 15.86
C MET A 5 -23.43 -16.88 15.02
N THR A 6 -24.12 -17.92 15.49
CA THR A 6 -24.31 -19.18 14.76
C THR A 6 -25.19 -18.94 13.54
N VAL A 7 -26.35 -18.30 13.73
CA VAL A 7 -27.29 -17.96 12.66
C VAL A 7 -26.67 -16.97 11.67
N LEU A 8 -25.88 -15.99 12.15
CA LEU A 8 -25.20 -15.06 11.27
C LEU A 8 -24.17 -15.75 10.39
N ARG A 9 -23.33 -16.66 10.92
CA ARG A 9 -22.30 -17.35 10.14
C ARG A 9 -22.87 -18.24 9.02
N GLU A 10 -24.08 -18.74 9.21
CA GLU A 10 -24.79 -19.56 8.22
C GLU A 10 -25.53 -18.70 7.17
N SER A 11 -25.68 -17.40 7.41
CA SER A 11 -26.33 -16.48 6.46
C SER A 11 -25.45 -16.26 5.22
N PRO A 12 -26.01 -16.37 4.00
CA PRO A 12 -25.29 -16.06 2.76
C PRO A 12 -24.66 -14.66 2.77
N TRP A 13 -25.37 -13.67 3.31
CA TRP A 13 -24.89 -12.28 3.38
C TRP A 13 -23.68 -12.10 4.31
N TYR A 14 -23.58 -12.89 5.37
CA TYR A 14 -22.40 -12.86 6.24
C TYR A 14 -21.18 -13.44 5.53
N GLN A 15 -21.37 -14.49 4.72
CA GLN A 15 -20.29 -15.06 3.93
C GLN A 15 -19.79 -14.06 2.87
N GLU A 16 -20.70 -13.33 2.22
CA GLU A 16 -20.36 -12.25 1.28
C GLU A 16 -19.52 -11.15 1.96
N ILE A 17 -19.99 -10.62 3.11
CA ILE A 17 -19.23 -9.60 3.87
C ILE A 17 -17.86 -10.12 4.29
N LEU A 18 -17.79 -11.36 4.76
CA LEU A 18 -16.52 -11.95 5.18
C LEU A 18 -15.55 -12.07 4.01
N GLN A 19 -16.05 -12.48 2.83
CA GLN A 19 -15.25 -12.57 1.62
C GLN A 19 -14.79 -11.19 1.13
N GLU A 20 -15.69 -10.20 1.08
CA GLU A 20 -15.35 -8.82 0.72
C GLU A 20 -14.35 -8.21 1.70
N GLY A 21 -14.56 -8.41 3.01
CA GLY A 21 -13.66 -7.91 4.04
C GLY A 21 -12.28 -8.57 3.98
N LEU A 22 -12.20 -9.87 3.69
CA LEU A 22 -10.93 -10.55 3.47
C LEU A 22 -10.21 -10.04 2.22
N ALA A 23 -10.94 -9.86 1.11
CA ALA A 23 -10.38 -9.33 -0.12
C ALA A 23 -9.82 -7.90 0.08
N GLN A 24 -10.60 -7.03 0.71
CA GLN A 24 -10.16 -5.67 1.06
C GLN A 24 -8.95 -5.68 2.01
N GLY A 25 -8.94 -6.58 3.00
CA GLY A 25 -7.82 -6.72 3.93
C GLY A 25 -6.53 -7.17 3.25
N ILE A 26 -6.63 -8.11 2.29
CA ILE A 26 -5.49 -8.55 1.49
C ILE A 26 -4.97 -7.42 0.61
N GLU A 27 -5.86 -6.70 -0.08
CA GLU A 27 -5.49 -5.58 -0.94
C GLU A 27 -4.78 -4.46 -0.15
N GLN A 28 -5.33 -4.09 1.01
CA GLN A 28 -4.70 -3.11 1.91
C GLN A 28 -3.33 -3.59 2.41
N GLY A 29 -3.21 -4.88 2.76
CA GLY A 29 -1.94 -5.47 3.20
C GLY A 29 -0.86 -5.41 2.11
N ILE A 30 -1.23 -5.73 0.87
CA ILE A 30 -0.32 -5.63 -0.29
C ILE A 30 0.10 -4.17 -0.50
N GLN A 31 -0.84 -3.23 -0.49
CA GLN A 31 -0.51 -1.81 -0.69
C GLN A 31 0.40 -1.26 0.42
N GLN A 32 0.18 -1.65 1.68
CA GLN A 32 1.04 -1.27 2.81
C GLN A 32 2.45 -1.86 2.67
N GLU A 33 2.57 -3.13 2.29
CA GLU A 33 3.86 -3.77 2.02
C GLU A 33 4.63 -3.02 0.92
N ARG A 34 3.96 -2.72 -0.18
CA ARG A 34 4.56 -2.01 -1.32
C ARG A 34 5.08 -0.63 -0.95
N ARG A 35 4.32 0.15 -0.17
CA ARG A 35 4.78 1.43 0.38
C ARG A 35 6.02 1.25 1.26
N GLY A 36 5.97 0.30 2.20
CA GLY A 36 7.08 0.03 3.11
C GLY A 36 8.35 -0.41 2.38
N SER A 37 8.20 -1.25 1.34
CA SER A 37 9.30 -1.71 0.51
C SER A 37 9.92 -0.58 -0.33
N LEU A 38 9.10 0.30 -0.91
CA LEU A 38 9.59 1.48 -1.63
C LEU A 38 10.36 2.42 -0.70
N GLU A 39 9.80 2.74 0.47
CA GLU A 39 10.50 3.54 1.48
C GLU A 39 11.79 2.88 1.93
N ARG A 40 11.81 1.55 2.08
CA ARG A 40 13.02 0.82 2.48
C ARG A 40 14.11 0.93 1.44
N ILE A 41 13.78 0.77 0.16
CA ILE A 41 14.74 0.93 -0.95
C ILE A 41 15.33 2.34 -0.93
N LEU A 42 14.48 3.36 -0.84
CA LEU A 42 14.93 4.75 -0.83
C LEU A 42 15.82 5.06 0.40
N LYS A 43 15.46 4.58 1.60
CA LYS A 43 16.30 4.70 2.81
C LYS A 43 17.64 3.98 2.64
N LEU A 44 17.65 2.79 2.05
CA LEU A 44 18.90 2.03 1.84
C LEU A 44 19.83 2.71 0.84
N ARG A 45 19.29 3.35 -0.20
CA ARG A 45 20.08 4.01 -1.26
C ARG A 45 20.53 5.42 -0.90
N PHE A 46 19.69 6.17 -0.20
CA PHE A 46 19.86 7.61 0.02
C PHE A 46 19.94 8.01 1.51
N SER A 47 19.97 7.04 2.42
CA SER A 47 20.01 7.16 3.89
C SER A 47 18.75 7.78 4.51
N GLU A 48 18.44 9.02 4.18
CA GLU A 48 17.28 9.75 4.69
C GLU A 48 16.30 10.10 3.57
N ILE A 49 15.01 10.00 3.86
CA ILE A 49 13.95 10.40 2.93
C ILE A 49 13.30 11.68 3.46
N PRO A 50 13.26 12.75 2.68
CA PRO A 50 12.47 13.94 2.98
C PRO A 50 11.02 13.59 3.32
N SER A 51 10.46 14.26 4.32
CA SER A 51 9.08 14.01 4.76
C SER A 51 8.06 14.21 3.64
N GLU A 52 8.30 15.16 2.73
CA GLU A 52 7.46 15.43 1.56
C GLU A 52 7.32 14.20 0.65
N ILE A 53 8.43 13.50 0.38
CA ILE A 53 8.43 12.28 -0.44
C ILE A 53 7.64 11.18 0.28
N SER A 54 7.87 11.03 1.59
CA SER A 54 7.16 10.03 2.41
C SER A 54 5.64 10.26 2.39
N VAL A 55 5.20 11.52 2.50
CA VAL A 55 3.77 11.87 2.44
C VAL A 55 3.18 11.55 1.07
N ARG A 56 3.90 11.88 -0.02
CA ARG A 56 3.44 11.54 -1.37
C ARG A 56 3.34 10.04 -1.60
N ILE A 57 4.27 9.24 -1.08
CA ILE A 57 4.22 7.76 -1.16
C ILE A 57 2.95 7.20 -0.50
N GLN A 58 2.49 7.80 0.61
CA GLN A 58 1.29 7.35 1.31
C GLN A 58 0.00 7.54 0.49
N SER A 59 -0.07 8.51 -0.41
CA SER A 59 -1.23 8.73 -1.27
C SER A 59 -1.24 7.89 -2.56
N LEU A 60 -0.15 7.16 -2.85
CA LEU A 60 -0.03 6.41 -4.10
C LEU A 60 -0.94 5.17 -4.15
N THR A 61 -1.41 4.88 -5.37
CA THR A 61 -2.08 3.63 -5.72
C THR A 61 -1.07 2.47 -5.78
N LEU A 62 -1.58 1.24 -5.76
CA LEU A 62 -0.73 0.06 -5.90
C LEU A 62 0.10 0.07 -7.19
N GLU A 63 -0.52 0.44 -8.31
CA GLU A 63 0.14 0.51 -9.62
C GLU A 63 1.26 1.56 -9.66
N GLN A 64 1.00 2.76 -9.12
CA GLN A 64 2.03 3.80 -9.00
C GLN A 64 3.21 3.37 -8.13
N LEU A 65 2.95 2.63 -7.05
CA LEU A 65 4.00 2.08 -6.20
C LEU A 65 4.87 1.10 -6.98
N GLU A 66 4.28 0.21 -7.77
CA GLU A 66 5.02 -0.78 -8.57
C GLU A 66 5.89 -0.12 -9.64
N GLU A 67 5.39 0.90 -10.34
CA GLU A 67 6.18 1.68 -11.30
C GLU A 67 7.37 2.36 -10.62
N LEU A 68 7.13 2.98 -9.46
CA LEU A 68 8.17 3.69 -8.72
C LEU A 68 9.20 2.78 -8.08
N MET A 69 8.92 1.49 -7.86
CA MET A 69 9.92 0.53 -7.38
C MET A 69 11.09 0.39 -8.37
N ALA A 70 10.80 0.30 -9.67
CA ALA A 70 11.82 0.22 -10.70
C ALA A 70 12.63 1.52 -10.77
N THR A 71 11.94 2.66 -10.76
CA THR A 71 12.56 3.99 -10.71
C THR A 71 13.46 4.16 -9.48
N ALA A 72 12.99 3.75 -8.31
CA ALA A 72 13.73 3.83 -7.05
C ALA A 72 15.00 2.98 -7.03
N LEU A 73 15.20 2.03 -7.95
CA LEU A 73 16.42 1.25 -8.09
C LEU A 73 17.40 1.85 -9.10
N THR A 74 16.93 2.66 -10.05
CA THR A 74 17.73 3.16 -11.19
C THR A 74 18.18 4.60 -11.06
N VAL A 75 17.37 5.47 -10.45
CA VAL A 75 17.69 6.90 -10.26
C VAL A 75 18.91 7.11 -9.38
N ASN A 76 19.67 8.18 -9.59
CA ASN A 76 20.92 8.45 -8.86
C ASN A 76 20.75 9.38 -7.67
N SER A 77 19.58 10.01 -7.52
CA SER A 77 19.26 10.91 -6.41
C SER A 77 17.77 10.92 -6.06
N LEU A 78 17.45 11.47 -4.89
CA LEU A 78 16.06 11.70 -4.47
C LEU A 78 15.38 12.80 -5.29
N ASP A 79 16.14 13.77 -5.81
CA ASP A 79 15.59 14.81 -6.69
C ASP A 79 15.10 14.19 -8.00
N GLU A 80 15.89 13.28 -8.58
CA GLU A 80 15.52 12.55 -9.80
C GLU A 80 14.32 11.62 -9.53
N PHE A 81 14.30 10.94 -8.39
CA PHE A 81 13.12 10.16 -7.97
C PHE A 81 11.86 11.02 -7.86
N SER A 82 11.97 12.19 -7.23
CA SER A 82 10.82 13.08 -6.97
C SER A 82 10.16 13.62 -8.23
N GLN A 83 10.91 13.75 -9.33
CA GLN A 83 10.39 14.15 -10.64
C GLN A 83 9.48 13.08 -11.28
N ASN A 84 9.60 11.82 -10.84
CA ASN A 84 8.79 10.71 -11.33
C ASN A 84 7.53 10.47 -10.48
N LEU A 85 7.37 11.19 -9.37
CA LEU A 85 6.18 11.07 -8.54
C LEU A 85 4.97 11.71 -9.26
N PRO A 86 3.82 11.01 -9.34
CA PRO A 86 2.62 11.53 -9.99
C PRO A 86 2.06 12.76 -9.25
N ASN A 87 1.54 13.71 -10.01
CA ASN A 87 0.96 14.98 -9.49
C ASN A 87 -0.11 14.76 -8.43
#